data_AF-A0A9E0ZK79-F1
#
_entry.id   AF-A0A9E0ZK79-F1
#
_cell.length_a   1.000
_cell.length_b   1.000
_cell.length_c   1.000
_cell.angle_alpha   90.00
_cell.angle_beta   90.00
_cell.angle_gamma   90.00
#
_symmetry.space_group_name_H-M   'P 1'
#
loop_
_entity.id
_entity.type
_entity.pdbx_description
1 polymer ?
#
loop_
_entity_poly.entity_id
_entity_poly.type
_entity_poly.pdbx_seq_one_letter_code
_entity_poly.pdbx_strand_id
1 'polypeptide(L)'
;MVAGIESFRKKFRDFSDCYTVIGGASCDILMEEADLDFRATKDIDLILILEDKSEEFVRIFWEYIKEGKYRCGWRNSQNVHFYRFTEPTEGYPVQIELFSRNPGYHLEIPQGIIPVHISDEVSSLSAILLNDEYYEFMQRGRRNIDGIAALEAEYLIPFKMFAWLDLTRRKDSGEHVNERDLKKHKNDVFRLLQIVDTSKNVHTEGKVKENIIQFIKEMEQQEIRTAQFGLPYGKEEALGFLRELYQIENHIEY
;
A
#
# COMPACT_ATOMS: atom_id res chain seq x y z
N MET A 1 1.79 5.79 14.89
CA MET A 1 3.18 5.35 14.69
C MET A 1 3.35 3.83 14.71
N VAL A 2 3.74 3.28 13.55
CA VAL A 2 4.15 1.90 13.34
C VAL A 2 5.33 1.56 14.26
N ALA A 3 5.19 0.51 15.06
CA ALA A 3 6.26 0.07 15.96
C ALA A 3 7.54 -0.23 15.17
N GLY A 4 8.66 0.38 15.54
CA GLY A 4 9.96 0.18 14.89
C GLY A 4 10.21 0.98 13.61
N ILE A 5 9.28 1.84 13.18
CA ILE A 5 9.47 2.64 11.95
C ILE A 5 10.68 3.58 12.02
N GLU A 6 11.03 4.06 13.22
CA GLU A 6 12.22 4.90 13.42
C GLU A 6 13.53 4.21 13.04
N SER A 7 13.68 2.91 13.30
CA SER A 7 14.90 2.20 12.92
C SER A 7 14.97 2.04 11.40
N PHE A 8 13.83 1.78 10.77
CA PHE A 8 13.71 1.72 9.31
C PHE A 8 14.05 3.08 8.68
N ARG A 9 13.41 4.17 9.14
CA ARG A 9 13.65 5.54 8.70
C ARG A 9 15.13 5.91 8.76
N LYS A 10 15.78 5.64 9.90
CA LYS A 10 17.21 5.96 10.10
C LYS A 10 18.11 5.19 9.13
N LYS A 11 17.80 3.91 8.85
CA LYS A 11 18.64 3.07 7.99
C LYS A 11 18.46 3.42 6.50
N PHE A 12 17.25 3.77 6.07
CA PHE A 12 16.90 3.89 4.65
C PHE A 12 16.62 5.33 4.17
N ARG A 13 16.97 6.35 4.96
CA ARG A 13 16.75 7.76 4.63
C ARG A 13 17.35 8.18 3.28
N ASP A 14 18.57 7.72 2.99
CA ASP A 14 19.31 8.10 1.79
C ASP A 14 18.98 7.22 0.57
N PHE A 15 18.01 6.31 0.71
CA PHE A 15 17.57 5.38 -0.33
C PHE A 15 16.11 5.59 -0.74
N SER A 16 15.58 6.79 -0.54
CA SER A 16 14.17 7.11 -0.85
C SER A 16 13.81 6.92 -2.33
N ASP A 17 14.80 6.88 -3.22
CA ASP A 17 14.65 6.57 -4.64
C ASP A 17 14.44 5.05 -4.90
N CYS A 18 15.01 4.19 -4.05
CA CYS A 18 15.05 2.73 -4.22
C CYS A 18 13.77 1.99 -3.78
N TYR A 19 12.87 2.66 -3.04
CA TYR A 19 11.65 2.03 -2.54
C TYR A 19 10.49 3.01 -2.39
N THR A 20 9.30 2.45 -2.18
CA THR A 20 8.09 3.16 -1.75
C THR A 20 7.38 2.35 -0.67
N VAL A 21 7.20 2.92 0.52
CA VAL A 21 6.35 2.37 1.58
C VAL A 21 4.88 2.65 1.25
N ILE A 22 4.10 1.59 1.25
CA ILE A 22 2.67 1.62 0.93
C ILE A 22 1.87 0.94 2.05
N GLY A 23 0.61 0.60 1.77
CA GLY A 23 -0.19 -0.22 2.67
C GLY A 23 -0.61 0.51 3.95
N GLY A 24 -0.55 -0.19 5.08
CA GLY A 24 -0.94 0.37 6.39
C GLY A 24 0.04 1.42 6.89
N ALA A 25 1.34 1.11 6.83
CA ALA A 25 2.40 1.99 7.34
C ALA A 25 2.42 3.36 6.66
N SER A 26 2.21 3.40 5.34
CA SER A 26 2.11 4.65 4.58
C SER A 26 0.96 5.54 5.05
N CYS A 27 -0.20 4.93 5.37
CA CYS A 27 -1.34 5.67 5.93
C CYS A 27 -1.03 6.23 7.32
N ASP A 28 -0.39 5.45 8.18
CA ASP A 28 -0.03 5.88 9.53
C ASP A 28 0.98 7.05 9.51
N ILE A 29 1.99 6.99 8.63
CA ILE A 29 2.98 8.07 8.43
C ILE A 29 2.31 9.38 7.99
N LEU A 30 1.41 9.32 7.01
CA LEU A 30 0.70 10.51 6.52
C LEU A 30 -0.25 11.11 7.55
N MET A 31 -0.98 10.26 8.27
CA MET A 31 -1.92 10.72 9.29
C MET A 31 -1.18 11.37 10.46
N GLU A 32 -0.04 10.81 10.85
CA GLU A 32 0.82 11.39 11.88
C GLU A 32 1.40 12.75 11.47
N GLU A 33 1.78 12.93 10.21
CA GLU A 33 2.20 14.24 9.69
C GLU A 33 1.10 15.31 9.79
N ALA A 34 -0.17 14.88 9.73
CA ALA A 34 -1.33 15.76 9.90
C ALA A 34 -1.84 15.84 11.35
N ASP A 35 -1.08 15.37 12.34
CA ASP A 35 -1.46 15.31 13.76
C ASP A 35 -2.76 14.50 14.02
N LEU A 36 -3.02 13.46 13.20
CA LEU A 36 -4.18 12.58 13.31
C LEU A 36 -3.78 11.15 13.67
N ASP A 37 -4.63 10.50 14.47
CA ASP A 37 -4.48 9.08 14.78
C ASP A 37 -4.89 8.20 13.60
N PHE A 38 -4.13 7.12 13.38
CA PHE A 38 -4.51 6.04 12.48
C PHE A 38 -4.62 4.71 13.22
N ARG A 39 -5.30 3.73 12.61
CA ARG A 39 -5.40 2.38 13.20
C ARG A 39 -4.00 1.75 13.29
N ALA A 40 -3.75 1.02 14.36
CA ALA A 40 -2.48 0.32 14.53
C ALA A 40 -2.18 -0.60 13.34
N THR A 41 -0.96 -0.50 12.83
CA THR A 41 -0.38 -1.35 11.81
C THR A 41 1.06 -1.63 12.19
N LYS A 42 1.53 -2.84 11.89
CA LYS A 42 2.85 -3.33 12.32
C LYS A 42 3.67 -3.83 11.12
N ASP A 43 3.07 -3.76 9.94
CA ASP A 43 3.57 -4.32 8.71
C ASP A 43 4.05 -3.15 7.84
N ILE A 44 5.28 -3.23 7.33
CA ILE A 44 5.76 -2.34 6.28
C ILE A 44 5.66 -3.11 4.96
N ASP A 45 4.81 -2.59 4.08
CA ASP A 45 4.69 -3.03 2.70
C ASP A 45 5.60 -2.14 1.85
N LEU A 46 6.65 -2.69 1.22
CA LEU A 46 7.58 -1.93 0.38
C LEU A 46 7.51 -2.39 -1.07
N ILE A 47 7.37 -1.42 -1.97
CA ILE A 47 7.64 -1.61 -3.39
C ILE A 47 9.08 -1.26 -3.65
N LEU A 48 9.84 -2.16 -4.27
CA LEU A 48 11.20 -1.91 -4.72
C LEU A 48 11.20 -1.19 -6.08
N ILE A 49 11.88 -0.05 -6.15
CA ILE A 49 12.06 0.77 -7.36
C ILE A 49 13.54 0.69 -7.75
N LEU A 50 13.92 -0.41 -8.39
CA LEU A 50 15.30 -0.73 -8.70
C LEU A 50 15.51 -0.75 -10.22
N GLU A 51 15.15 0.37 -10.86
CA GLU A 51 15.21 0.55 -12.32
C GLU A 51 16.67 0.49 -12.83
N ASP A 52 17.65 0.82 -11.98
CA ASP A 52 19.05 0.42 -12.09
C ASP A 52 19.53 -0.02 -10.70
N LYS A 53 20.02 -1.26 -10.58
CA LYS A 53 20.29 -1.93 -9.30
C LYS A 53 21.19 -1.10 -8.37
N SER A 54 20.62 -0.47 -7.34
CA SER A 54 21.40 0.01 -6.19
C SER A 54 21.83 -1.21 -5.37
N GLU A 55 22.93 -1.86 -5.78
CA GLU A 55 23.59 -2.95 -5.04
C GLU A 55 23.82 -2.55 -3.58
N GLU A 56 24.05 -1.25 -3.36
CA GLU A 56 24.16 -0.65 -2.05
C GLU A 56 22.86 -0.74 -1.24
N PHE A 57 21.70 -0.35 -1.79
CA PHE A 57 20.42 -0.52 -1.10
C PHE A 57 20.19 -1.98 -0.70
N VAL A 58 20.45 -2.91 -1.61
CA VAL A 58 20.28 -4.36 -1.35
C VAL A 58 21.19 -4.82 -0.21
N ARG A 59 22.46 -4.42 -0.23
CA ARG A 59 23.42 -4.74 0.84
C ARG A 59 22.95 -4.20 2.18
N ILE A 60 22.59 -2.92 2.24
CA ILE A 60 22.10 -2.24 3.45
C ILE A 60 20.80 -2.85 3.96
N PHE A 61 19.89 -3.23 3.05
CA PHE A 61 18.66 -3.91 3.39
C PHE A 61 18.94 -5.25 4.08
N TRP A 62 19.85 -6.05 3.54
CA TRP A 62 20.24 -7.32 4.15
C TRP A 62 20.96 -7.16 5.48
N GLU A 63 21.80 -6.14 5.64
CA GLU A 63 22.38 -5.79 6.93
C GLU A 63 21.28 -5.50 7.95
N TYR A 64 20.28 -4.70 7.58
CA TYR A 64 19.14 -4.38 8.43
C TYR A 64 18.33 -5.63 8.84
N ILE A 65 18.05 -6.52 7.88
CA ILE A 65 17.37 -7.80 8.14
C ILE A 65 18.16 -8.68 9.12
N LYS A 66 19.50 -8.72 9.00
CA LYS A 66 20.38 -9.47 9.92
C LYS A 66 20.48 -8.83 11.31
N GLU A 67 20.63 -7.50 11.37
CA GLU A 67 20.67 -6.71 12.60
C GLU A 67 19.39 -6.91 13.42
N GLY A 68 18.23 -6.87 12.76
CA GLY A 68 16.92 -7.13 13.36
C GLY A 68 16.62 -8.61 13.61
N LYS A 69 17.50 -9.54 13.21
CA LYS A 69 17.34 -11.01 13.33
C LYS A 69 16.00 -11.52 12.80
N TYR A 70 15.52 -10.94 11.72
CA TYR A 70 14.26 -11.35 11.10
C TYR A 70 14.29 -12.82 10.65
N ARG A 71 13.17 -13.49 10.79
CA ARG A 71 12.91 -14.77 10.12
C ARG A 71 12.44 -14.50 8.70
N CYS A 72 13.02 -15.22 7.74
CA CYS A 72 12.62 -15.13 6.34
C CYS A 72 11.71 -16.31 5.96
N GLY A 73 10.58 -16.02 5.32
CA GLY A 73 9.71 -17.03 4.72
C GLY A 73 8.42 -17.37 5.46
N TRP A 74 7.43 -17.81 4.69
CA TRP A 74 6.24 -18.54 5.18
C TRP A 74 6.37 -20.01 4.79
N ARG A 75 6.29 -20.93 5.76
CA ARG A 75 6.72 -22.33 5.64
C ARG A 75 5.61 -23.32 5.18
N ASN A 76 4.55 -22.83 4.51
CA ASN A 76 3.39 -23.68 4.17
C ASN A 76 3.22 -24.02 2.68
N SER A 77 4.09 -23.56 1.78
CA SER A 77 4.12 -24.05 0.39
C SER A 77 5.42 -24.80 0.11
N GLN A 78 5.41 -25.69 -0.89
CA GLN A 78 6.62 -26.40 -1.34
C GLN A 78 7.70 -25.47 -1.90
N ASN A 79 7.39 -24.17 -2.07
CA ASN A 79 8.31 -23.12 -2.49
C ASN A 79 8.52 -22.11 -1.36
N VAL A 80 9.77 -21.88 -0.96
CA VAL A 80 10.09 -20.91 0.10
C VAL A 80 9.81 -19.48 -0.40
N HIS A 81 8.93 -18.76 0.29
CA HIS A 81 8.52 -17.40 -0.04
C HIS A 81 9.48 -16.36 0.58
N PHE A 82 10.59 -16.03 -0.07
CA PHE A 82 11.66 -15.17 0.49
C PHE A 82 11.40 -13.64 0.42
N TYR A 83 10.16 -13.17 0.45
CA TYR A 83 9.81 -11.73 0.36
C TYR A 83 9.15 -11.17 1.63
N ARG A 84 8.90 -12.03 2.63
CA ARG A 84 8.32 -11.62 3.92
C ARG A 84 9.30 -11.91 5.05
N PHE A 85 9.57 -10.89 5.84
CA PHE A 85 10.45 -10.90 6.99
C PHE A 85 9.63 -10.65 8.25
N THR A 86 9.67 -11.57 9.20
CA THR A 86 8.84 -11.52 10.42
C THR A 86 9.66 -11.75 11.68
N GLU A 87 9.03 -11.52 12.83
CA GLU A 87 9.58 -11.88 14.15
C GLU A 87 10.99 -11.31 14.41
N PRO A 88 11.23 -10.00 14.21
CA PRO A 88 12.52 -9.42 14.55
C PRO A 88 12.69 -9.25 16.06
N THR A 89 13.88 -8.83 16.46
CA THR A 89 14.13 -8.26 17.79
C THR A 89 13.37 -6.95 18.02
N GLU A 90 13.18 -6.58 19.29
CA GLU A 90 12.53 -5.32 19.67
C GLU A 90 13.22 -4.09 19.05
N GLY A 91 12.43 -3.07 18.70
CA GLY A 91 12.90 -1.85 18.03
C GLY A 91 12.84 -1.89 16.50
N TYR A 92 12.43 -3.01 15.92
CA TYR A 92 12.27 -3.21 14.47
C TYR A 92 10.79 -3.42 14.08
N PRO A 93 10.40 -3.07 12.84
CA PRO A 93 9.06 -3.34 12.31
C PRO A 93 8.71 -4.82 12.34
N VAL A 94 7.57 -5.18 12.92
CA VAL A 94 7.21 -6.60 13.20
C VAL A 94 7.16 -7.45 11.94
N GLN A 95 6.76 -6.86 10.82
CA GLN A 95 6.79 -7.49 9.52
C GLN A 95 7.28 -6.51 8.46
N ILE A 96 8.11 -6.99 7.55
CA ILE A 96 8.46 -6.32 6.30
C ILE A 96 8.06 -7.25 5.15
N GLU A 97 7.28 -6.73 4.21
CA GLU A 97 6.86 -7.42 3.00
C GLU A 97 7.34 -6.66 1.77
N LEU A 98 8.06 -7.36 0.89
CA LEU A 98 8.64 -6.79 -0.33
C LEU A 98 7.80 -7.13 -1.55
N PHE A 99 7.63 -6.12 -2.39
CA PHE A 99 7.00 -6.21 -3.70
C PHE A 99 7.97 -5.68 -4.76
N SER A 100 8.02 -6.34 -5.92
CA SER A 100 8.82 -5.91 -7.07
C SER A 100 7.99 -6.07 -8.33
N ARG A 101 8.09 -5.12 -9.26
CA ARG A 101 7.47 -5.23 -10.59
C ARG A 101 8.14 -6.29 -11.46
N ASN A 102 9.42 -6.59 -11.23
CA ASN A 102 10.14 -7.60 -11.98
C ASN A 102 10.02 -8.96 -11.26
N PRO A 103 9.23 -9.92 -11.78
CA PRO A 103 9.02 -11.24 -11.17
C PRO A 103 10.28 -12.13 -11.19
N GLY A 104 11.30 -11.74 -11.98
CA GLY A 104 12.62 -12.36 -12.02
C GLY A 104 13.68 -11.54 -11.27
N TYR A 105 13.29 -10.57 -10.44
CA TYR A 105 14.24 -9.85 -9.61
C TYR A 105 14.80 -10.82 -8.57
N HIS A 106 16.10 -11.08 -8.66
CA HIS A 106 16.78 -11.88 -7.68
C HIS A 106 17.60 -10.99 -6.77
N LEU A 107 17.32 -11.06 -5.46
CA LEU A 107 18.24 -10.52 -4.46
C LEU A 107 19.43 -11.48 -4.40
N GLU A 108 20.54 -11.09 -5.01
CA GLU A 108 21.81 -11.81 -4.89
C GLU A 108 22.33 -11.62 -3.46
N ILE A 109 22.41 -12.72 -2.71
CA ILE A 109 22.94 -12.73 -1.34
C ILE A 109 24.21 -13.58 -1.28
N PRO A 110 25.11 -13.35 -0.29
CA PRO A 110 26.32 -14.16 -0.12
C PRO A 110 26.08 -15.67 0.06
N GLN A 111 24.84 -16.10 0.29
CA GLN A 111 24.43 -17.49 0.49
C GLN A 111 23.57 -18.06 -0.67
N GLY A 112 23.35 -17.30 -1.76
CA GLY A 112 22.53 -17.75 -2.91
C GLY A 112 21.73 -16.65 -3.62
N ILE A 113 20.88 -17.08 -4.55
CA ILE A 113 19.99 -16.22 -5.33
C ILE A 113 18.57 -16.32 -4.71
N ILE A 114 17.97 -15.21 -4.29
CA ILE A 114 16.60 -15.18 -3.76
C ILE A 114 15.64 -14.63 -4.81
N PRO A 115 14.70 -15.43 -5.36
CA PRO A 115 13.68 -14.90 -6.26
C PRO A 115 12.66 -14.05 -5.51
N VAL A 116 12.46 -12.80 -5.92
CA VAL A 116 11.31 -11.98 -5.54
C VAL A 116 10.15 -12.37 -6.45
N HIS A 117 9.50 -13.48 -6.12
CA HIS A 117 8.39 -14.02 -6.90
C HIS A 117 7.05 -13.46 -6.44
N ILE A 118 6.23 -13.04 -7.40
CA ILE A 118 4.81 -12.72 -7.23
C ILE A 118 4.05 -14.05 -7.29
N SER A 119 3.82 -14.72 -6.16
CA SER A 119 3.16 -16.04 -6.16
C SER A 119 1.71 -15.95 -6.62
N ASP A 120 1.22 -16.97 -7.33
CA ASP A 120 -0.16 -17.11 -7.84
C ASP A 120 -1.27 -17.12 -6.76
N GLU A 121 -0.93 -17.17 -5.47
CA GLU A 121 -1.83 -16.85 -4.35
C GLU A 121 -1.95 -15.33 -4.09
N VAL A 122 -1.79 -14.56 -5.18
CA VAL A 122 -1.35 -13.17 -5.23
C VAL A 122 -2.04 -12.29 -4.17
N SER A 123 -1.24 -11.74 -3.26
CA SER A 123 -1.62 -10.52 -2.52
C SER A 123 -2.10 -9.53 -3.56
N SER A 124 -3.32 -8.98 -3.45
CA SER A 124 -3.92 -8.06 -4.44
C SER A 124 -2.94 -6.97 -4.87
N LEU A 125 -2.04 -6.58 -3.96
CA LEU A 125 -1.00 -5.59 -4.14
C LEU A 125 0.19 -6.03 -5.04
N SER A 126 0.48 -7.32 -5.17
CA SER A 126 1.47 -7.77 -6.16
C SER A 126 0.87 -7.78 -7.57
N ALA A 127 -0.41 -8.16 -7.69
CA ALA A 127 -1.14 -8.17 -8.97
C ALA A 127 -1.33 -6.75 -9.52
N ILE A 128 -1.63 -5.78 -8.65
CA ILE A 128 -1.81 -4.39 -9.05
C ILE A 128 -0.48 -3.75 -9.52
N LEU A 129 0.66 -4.13 -8.95
CA LEU A 129 1.97 -3.57 -9.32
C LEU A 129 2.54 -4.12 -10.63
N LEU A 130 2.02 -5.25 -11.09
CA LEU A 130 2.28 -5.74 -12.45
C LEU A 130 1.53 -4.94 -13.53
N ASN A 131 0.52 -4.17 -13.15
CA ASN A 131 -0.19 -3.29 -14.08
C ASN A 131 0.58 -1.98 -14.23
N ASP A 132 0.99 -1.69 -15.47
CA ASP A 132 1.79 -0.51 -15.82
C ASP A 132 1.12 0.80 -15.37
N GLU A 133 -0.19 0.90 -15.53
CA GLU A 133 -0.94 2.12 -15.20
C GLU A 133 -0.91 2.41 -13.69
N TYR A 134 -1.03 1.37 -12.84
CA TYR A 134 -0.89 1.50 -11.39
C TYR A 134 0.55 1.75 -10.95
N TYR A 135 1.54 1.19 -11.64
CA TYR A 135 2.94 1.50 -11.37
C TYR A 135 3.27 2.96 -11.68
N GLU A 136 2.89 3.46 -12.86
CA GLU A 136 3.08 4.87 -13.22
C GLU A 136 2.24 5.81 -12.33
N PHE A 137 1.05 5.37 -11.91
CA PHE A 137 0.26 6.11 -10.92
C PHE A 137 0.97 6.20 -9.56
N MET A 138 1.52 5.09 -9.07
CA MET A 138 2.33 5.06 -7.85
C MET A 138 3.55 5.98 -7.98
N GLN A 139 4.32 5.88 -9.06
CA GLN A 139 5.52 6.71 -9.27
C GLN A 139 5.21 8.21 -9.19
N ARG A 140 4.09 8.66 -9.79
CA ARG A 140 3.63 10.07 -9.73
C ARG A 140 3.25 10.54 -8.32
N GLY A 141 2.81 9.62 -7.47
CA GLY A 141 2.34 9.90 -6.11
C GLY A 141 3.41 9.83 -5.03
N ARG A 142 4.67 9.51 -5.38
CA ARG A 142 5.74 9.33 -4.40
C ARG A 142 6.17 10.66 -3.79
N ARG A 143 6.35 10.65 -2.48
CA ARG A 143 6.92 11.75 -1.71
C ARG A 143 7.85 11.23 -0.62
N ASN A 144 8.89 12.00 -0.31
CA ASN A 144 9.70 11.76 0.88
C ASN A 144 9.02 12.42 2.09
N ILE A 145 8.63 11.62 3.08
CA ILE A 145 8.00 12.05 4.33
C ILE A 145 8.96 11.73 5.47
N ASP A 146 9.65 12.76 5.96
CA ASP A 146 10.65 12.66 7.03
C ASP A 146 11.67 11.51 6.82
N GLY A 147 12.20 11.37 5.61
CA GLY A 147 13.18 10.33 5.28
C GLY A 147 12.59 8.97 4.89
N ILE A 148 11.28 8.85 4.74
CA ILE A 148 10.62 7.66 4.21
C ILE A 148 9.95 7.99 2.88
N ALA A 149 10.31 7.27 1.82
CA ALA A 149 9.56 7.35 0.58
C ALA A 149 8.19 6.65 0.74
N ALA A 150 7.12 7.40 0.60
CA ALA A 150 5.74 6.96 0.74
C ALA A 150 4.88 7.56 -0.38
N LEU A 151 3.61 7.15 -0.49
CA LEU A 151 2.66 7.75 -1.41
C LEU A 151 1.88 8.87 -0.71
N GLU A 152 1.55 9.94 -1.42
CA GLU A 152 0.58 10.93 -0.94
C GLU A 152 -0.81 10.29 -0.78
N ALA A 153 -1.66 10.90 0.06
CA ALA A 153 -2.97 10.34 0.42
C ALA A 153 -3.86 10.09 -0.81
N GLU A 154 -3.86 11.03 -1.76
CA GLU A 154 -4.63 10.98 -3.00
C GLU A 154 -4.19 9.83 -3.91
N TYR A 155 -2.96 9.36 -3.77
CA TYR A 155 -2.40 8.24 -4.52
C TYR A 155 -2.51 6.91 -3.76
N LEU A 156 -2.57 6.91 -2.42
CA LEU A 156 -2.87 5.70 -1.64
C LEU A 156 -4.32 5.25 -1.76
N ILE A 157 -5.26 6.19 -1.85
CA ILE A 157 -6.70 5.90 -1.88
C ILE A 157 -7.05 4.89 -3.00
N PRO A 158 -6.61 5.05 -4.27
CA PRO A 158 -6.92 4.09 -5.33
C PRO A 158 -6.36 2.69 -5.08
N PHE A 159 -5.21 2.56 -4.41
CA PHE A 159 -4.68 1.25 -4.00
C PHE A 159 -5.59 0.58 -2.96
N LYS A 160 -6.18 1.35 -2.04
CA LYS A 160 -7.15 0.83 -1.06
C LYS A 160 -8.47 0.44 -1.72
N MET A 161 -8.94 1.26 -2.68
CA MET A 161 -10.13 0.96 -3.48
C MET A 161 -9.97 -0.35 -4.25
N PHE A 162 -8.83 -0.53 -4.92
CA PHE A 162 -8.51 -1.77 -5.63
C PHE A 162 -8.47 -2.98 -4.68
N ALA A 163 -7.75 -2.87 -3.56
CA ALA A 163 -7.67 -3.97 -2.59
C ALA A 163 -9.06 -4.38 -2.08
N TRP A 164 -9.96 -3.41 -1.87
CA TRP A 164 -11.35 -3.70 -1.50
C TRP A 164 -12.13 -4.41 -2.62
N LEU A 165 -12.03 -3.92 -3.86
CA LEU A 165 -12.69 -4.52 -5.02
C LEU A 165 -12.19 -5.94 -5.28
N ASP A 166 -10.89 -6.16 -5.15
CA ASP A 166 -10.27 -7.47 -5.35
C ASP A 166 -10.76 -8.48 -4.31
N LEU A 167 -10.72 -8.12 -3.02
CA LEU A 167 -11.26 -8.96 -1.95
C LEU A 167 -12.76 -9.23 -2.11
N THR A 168 -13.52 -8.26 -2.64
CA THR A 168 -14.95 -8.44 -2.92
C THR A 168 -15.16 -9.46 -4.03
N ARG A 169 -14.45 -9.33 -5.17
CA ARG A 169 -14.52 -10.31 -6.28
C ARG A 169 -14.14 -11.73 -5.84
N ARG A 170 -13.11 -11.86 -5.00
CA ARG A 170 -12.67 -13.15 -4.44
C ARG A 170 -13.70 -13.76 -3.49
N LYS A 171 -14.37 -12.91 -2.70
CA LYS A 171 -15.49 -13.36 -1.85
C LYS A 171 -16.64 -13.87 -2.71
N ASP A 172 -16.97 -13.16 -3.80
CA ASP A 172 -18.05 -13.51 -4.71
C ASP A 172 -17.74 -14.78 -5.54
N SER A 173 -16.46 -15.07 -5.81
CA SER A 173 -16.02 -16.32 -6.44
C SER A 173 -15.99 -17.51 -5.48
N GLY A 174 -16.35 -17.32 -4.20
CA GLY A 174 -16.41 -18.36 -3.18
C GLY A 174 -15.09 -18.62 -2.45
N GLU A 175 -14.07 -17.77 -2.61
CA GLU A 175 -12.85 -17.85 -1.83
C GLU A 175 -13.07 -17.39 -0.38
N HIS A 176 -12.31 -17.96 0.55
CA HIS A 176 -12.32 -17.50 1.93
C HIS A 176 -11.63 -16.14 2.06
N VAL A 177 -12.42 -15.10 2.33
CA VAL A 177 -11.95 -13.72 2.54
C VAL A 177 -12.18 -13.29 3.98
N ASN A 178 -11.15 -12.71 4.59
CA ASN A 178 -11.25 -12.14 5.93
C ASN A 178 -12.05 -10.83 5.91
N GLU A 179 -13.23 -10.80 6.53
CA GLU A 179 -14.09 -9.62 6.57
C GLU A 179 -13.42 -8.39 7.22
N ARG A 180 -12.48 -8.60 8.14
CA ARG A 180 -11.72 -7.51 8.76
C ARG A 180 -10.86 -6.80 7.72
N ASP A 181 -10.30 -7.54 6.77
CA ASP A 181 -9.47 -6.98 5.73
C ASP A 181 -10.31 -6.22 4.70
N LEU A 182 -11.47 -6.74 4.33
CA LEU A 182 -12.43 -6.00 3.51
C LEU A 182 -12.86 -4.68 4.20
N LYS A 183 -13.24 -4.73 5.48
CA LYS A 183 -13.63 -3.52 6.23
C LYS A 183 -12.47 -2.53 6.38
N LYS A 184 -11.24 -2.99 6.61
CA LYS A 184 -10.08 -2.09 6.80
C LYS A 184 -9.78 -1.29 5.53
N HIS A 185 -9.77 -1.92 4.35
CA HIS A 185 -9.47 -1.23 3.09
C HIS A 185 -10.54 -0.17 2.75
N LYS A 186 -11.82 -0.52 2.92
CA LYS A 186 -12.93 0.44 2.78
C LYS A 186 -12.76 1.63 3.73
N ASN A 187 -12.56 1.37 5.02
CA ASN A 187 -12.49 2.42 6.03
C ASN A 187 -11.26 3.31 5.84
N ASP A 188 -10.14 2.75 5.40
CA ASP A 188 -8.91 3.51 5.14
C ASP A 188 -9.12 4.53 4.01
N VAL A 189 -9.94 4.25 2.98
CA VAL A 189 -10.29 5.24 1.94
C VAL A 189 -10.91 6.49 2.56
N PHE A 190 -11.90 6.33 3.43
CA PHE A 190 -12.57 7.47 4.07
C PHE A 190 -11.73 8.15 5.15
N ARG A 191 -10.87 7.41 5.86
CA ARG A 191 -9.94 8.03 6.83
C ARG A 191 -8.95 8.95 6.15
N LEU A 192 -8.42 8.54 5.00
CA LEU A 192 -7.45 9.32 4.24
C LEU A 192 -8.05 10.62 3.69
N LEU A 193 -9.38 10.69 3.48
CA LEU A 193 -10.04 11.93 3.05
C LEU A 193 -9.86 13.10 4.04
N GLN A 194 -9.53 12.84 5.31
CA GLN A 194 -9.25 13.90 6.29
C GLN A 194 -8.02 14.75 5.92
N ILE A 195 -7.09 14.16 5.16
CA ILE A 195 -5.78 14.75 4.87
C ILE A 195 -5.54 14.96 3.37
N VAL A 196 -6.57 14.71 2.55
CA VAL A 196 -6.53 15.00 1.12
C VAL A 196 -6.60 16.50 0.89
N ASP A 197 -5.73 17.01 0.02
CA ASP A 197 -5.81 18.39 -0.43
C ASP A 197 -6.95 18.53 -1.45
N THR A 198 -8.05 19.16 -1.03
CA THR A 198 -9.24 19.38 -1.87
C THR A 198 -8.99 20.31 -3.06
N SER A 199 -7.84 20.99 -3.13
CA SER A 199 -7.45 21.79 -4.29
C SER A 199 -6.73 21.00 -5.37
N LYS A 200 -6.26 19.77 -5.07
CA LYS A 200 -5.60 18.90 -6.03
C LYS A 200 -6.61 18.23 -6.95
N ASN A 201 -6.20 18.08 -8.21
CA ASN A 201 -6.83 17.19 -9.17
C ASN A 201 -5.81 16.11 -9.54
N VAL A 202 -6.15 14.85 -9.30
CA VAL A 202 -5.28 13.72 -9.60
C VAL A 202 -5.73 13.08 -10.91
N HIS A 203 -4.88 13.19 -11.92
CA HIS A 203 -5.11 12.56 -13.21
C HIS A 203 -5.14 11.02 -13.06
N THR A 204 -6.23 10.40 -13.47
CA THR A 204 -6.41 8.94 -13.49
C THR A 204 -6.86 8.50 -14.87
N GLU A 205 -6.36 7.34 -15.31
CA GLU A 205 -6.70 6.75 -16.60
C GLU A 205 -6.70 5.22 -16.49
N GLY A 206 -7.20 4.56 -17.55
CA GLY A 206 -7.19 3.10 -17.66
C GLY A 206 -7.75 2.41 -16.43
N LYS A 207 -7.04 1.37 -15.97
CA LYS A 207 -7.46 0.51 -14.87
C LYS A 207 -7.58 1.24 -13.54
N VAL A 208 -6.76 2.27 -13.30
CA VAL A 208 -6.87 3.09 -12.08
C VAL A 208 -8.23 3.78 -12.07
N LYS A 209 -8.60 4.47 -13.15
CA LYS A 209 -9.87 5.18 -13.27
C LYS A 209 -11.07 4.23 -13.20
N GLU A 210 -11.01 3.09 -13.91
CA GLU A 210 -12.05 2.06 -13.87
C GLU A 210 -12.35 1.56 -12.45
N ASN A 211 -11.30 1.28 -11.67
CA ASN A 211 -11.46 0.81 -10.30
C ASN A 211 -12.01 1.89 -9.36
N ILE A 212 -11.63 3.15 -9.56
CA ILE A 212 -12.21 4.27 -8.80
C ILE A 212 -13.70 4.37 -9.08
N ILE A 213 -14.11 4.35 -10.36
CA ILE A 213 -15.52 4.37 -10.77
C ILE A 213 -16.29 3.21 -10.13
N GLN A 214 -15.76 1.98 -10.25
CA GLN A 214 -16.42 0.80 -9.69
C GLN A 214 -16.54 0.91 -8.16
N PHE A 215 -15.47 1.30 -7.46
CA PHE A 215 -15.50 1.45 -6.00
C PHE A 215 -16.56 2.46 -5.58
N ILE A 216 -16.60 3.63 -6.24
CA ILE A 216 -17.58 4.67 -5.95
C ILE A 216 -19.02 4.14 -6.11
N LYS A 217 -19.31 3.44 -7.22
CA LYS A 217 -20.61 2.81 -7.49
C LYS A 217 -21.00 1.81 -6.40
N GLU A 218 -20.07 0.97 -5.97
CA GLU A 218 -20.30 0.03 -4.87
C GLU A 218 -20.58 0.75 -3.54
N MET A 219 -19.89 1.87 -3.27
CA MET A 219 -20.08 2.65 -2.04
C MET A 219 -21.42 3.40 -2.00
N GLU A 220 -22.02 3.74 -3.15
CA GLU A 220 -23.37 4.32 -3.20
C GLU A 220 -24.40 3.38 -2.55
N GLN A 221 -24.24 2.07 -2.75
CA GLN A 221 -25.15 1.04 -2.24
C GLN A 221 -24.88 0.64 -0.78
N GLN A 222 -23.83 1.18 -0.17
CA GLN A 222 -23.40 0.83 1.19
C GLN A 222 -23.86 1.88 2.21
N GLU A 223 -24.18 1.44 3.42
CA GLU A 223 -24.31 2.35 4.58
C GLU A 223 -22.91 2.72 5.07
N ILE A 224 -22.61 4.02 5.08
CA ILE A 224 -21.30 4.56 5.47
C ILE A 224 -21.52 5.72 6.43
N ARG A 225 -21.14 5.52 7.70
CA ARG A 225 -21.16 6.57 8.72
C ARG A 225 -19.82 7.29 8.73
N THR A 226 -19.71 8.37 7.97
CA THR A 226 -18.46 9.12 7.74
C THR A 226 -17.89 9.75 9.01
N ALA A 227 -18.74 10.11 9.98
CA ALA A 227 -18.31 10.62 11.29
C ALA A 227 -17.37 9.66 12.04
N GLN A 228 -17.48 8.35 11.82
CA GLN A 228 -16.57 7.36 12.44
C GLN A 228 -15.13 7.44 11.89
N PHE A 229 -14.94 8.18 10.78
CA PHE A 229 -13.67 8.42 10.13
C PHE A 229 -13.19 9.85 10.31
N GLY A 230 -13.79 10.64 11.21
CA GLY A 230 -13.41 12.03 11.47
C GLY A 230 -13.84 13.04 10.41
N LEU A 231 -14.68 12.63 9.44
CA LEU A 231 -15.17 13.52 8.39
C LEU A 231 -16.36 14.36 8.88
N PRO A 232 -16.37 15.69 8.64
CA PRO A 232 -17.46 16.57 9.06
C PRO A 232 -18.69 16.54 8.13
N TYR A 233 -18.61 15.78 7.05
CA TYR A 233 -19.62 15.71 5.97
C TYR A 233 -20.15 14.29 5.79
N GLY A 234 -21.28 14.16 5.08
CA GLY A 234 -21.98 12.90 4.86
C GLY A 234 -21.34 11.99 3.79
N LYS A 235 -21.92 10.80 3.60
CA LYS A 235 -21.49 9.84 2.55
C LYS A 235 -21.50 10.49 1.17
N GLU A 236 -22.59 11.16 0.81
CA GLU A 236 -22.76 11.75 -0.54
C GLU A 236 -21.69 12.80 -0.84
N GLU A 237 -21.39 13.67 0.13
CA GLU A 237 -20.32 14.68 0.01
C GLU A 237 -18.94 14.02 -0.09
N ALA A 238 -18.66 12.99 0.71
CA ALA A 238 -17.41 12.23 0.63
C ALA A 238 -17.21 11.56 -0.74
N LEU A 239 -18.28 10.98 -1.28
CA LEU A 239 -18.29 10.38 -2.61
C LEU A 239 -18.17 11.46 -3.70
N GLY A 240 -18.78 12.63 -3.52
CA GLY A 240 -18.63 13.79 -4.39
C GLY A 240 -17.18 14.27 -4.47
N PHE A 241 -16.51 14.41 -3.33
CA PHE A 241 -15.09 14.77 -3.29
C PHE A 241 -14.19 13.75 -4.00
N LEU A 242 -14.45 12.45 -3.87
CA LEU A 242 -13.72 11.44 -4.61
C LEU A 242 -13.91 11.58 -6.14
N ARG A 243 -15.12 11.95 -6.60
CA ARG A 243 -15.36 12.20 -8.03
C ARG A 243 -14.61 13.43 -8.52
N GLU A 244 -14.65 14.52 -7.76
CA GLU A 244 -13.94 15.76 -8.11
C GLU A 244 -12.42 15.52 -8.15
N LEU A 245 -11.86 14.93 -7.09
CA LEU A 245 -10.44 14.63 -6.94
C LEU A 245 -9.89 13.83 -8.12
N TYR A 246 -10.64 12.82 -8.59
CA TYR A 246 -10.21 11.92 -9.66
C TYR A 246 -10.83 12.21 -11.02
N GLN A 247 -11.52 13.35 -11.18
CA GLN A 247 -12.14 13.79 -12.44
C GLN A 247 -13.06 12.72 -13.04
N ILE A 248 -13.93 12.18 -12.19
CA ILE A 248 -14.98 11.23 -12.56
C ILE A 248 -16.27 12.00 -12.87
N GLU A 249 -16.81 11.83 -14.06
CA GLU A 249 -18.09 12.43 -14.43
C GLU A 249 -19.22 11.85 -13.58
N ASN A 250 -20.15 12.71 -13.13
CA ASN A 250 -21.40 12.24 -12.54
C ASN A 250 -22.20 11.55 -13.64
N HIS A 251 -22.25 10.22 -13.64
CA HIS A 251 -23.24 9.49 -14.41
C HIS A 251 -24.62 9.78 -13.80
N ILE A 252 -25.25 10.85 -14.28
CA ILE A 252 -26.70 11.00 -14.22
C ILE A 252 -27.22 10.01 -15.26
N GLU A 253 -27.47 8.77 -14.85
CA GLU A 253 -28.33 7.88 -15.64
C GLU A 253 -29.73 8.53 -15.63
N TYR A 254 -30.18 8.97 -16.81
CA TYR A 254 -31.55 9.43 -17.08
C TYR A 254 -32.50 8.24 -17.25
#